data_AF-A0A2L0VDK8-F1
#
_entry.id   AF-A0A2L0VDK8-F1
#
_cell.length_a   1.000
_cell.length_b   1.000
_cell.length_c   1.000
_cell.angle_alpha   90.00
_cell.angle_beta   90.00
_cell.angle_gamma   90.00
#
_symmetry.space_group_name_H-M   'P 1'
#
loop_
_entity.id
_entity.type
_entity.pdbx_description
1 polymer ?
#
loop_
_entity_poly.entity_id
_entity_poly.type
_entity_poly.pdbx_seq_one_letter_code
_entity_poly.pdbx_strand_id
1 'polypeptide(L)'
;MWACYFVFAFLLLLLTLHSISGTVLLRQRRQNAKITAYDEQYAKTLAALSAGAYATSPNECIRRWLPNSNFWRVYALSNQACDVLEQTCASYTIVSEQYRQLIIVFRGTKSSEQLFLEGWQSLKPGTNFHGIGQVNSYFNEALNILWPSVEQALKDQNMANFPVTFTGHSLGGALAALAAAKCVALGLRTSNMVKLYTFGEPRVGNSAFAARFDQIVPNSFRVIFRKDIVPHLPPCSTTAKQNPGNIGGFLDEENKPCEPNSNVIAYHHGTEIWYSNEMPKLESKTAPTEKQRYYECVGNPRDEDFSCSDSVDFEIPRYKSYIWDHRHYFGHRLPVFGKLGCDPSANDEVSVPEKKVTVGGNQAALPSARGNDNEGKQSQASKFLKIAAGVVGMFG
;
A
#
# COMPACT_ATOMS: atom_id res chain seq x y z
N MET A 1 55.18 16.38 67.22
CA MET A 1 55.69 15.94 65.90
C MET A 1 54.97 14.68 65.35
N TRP A 2 53.76 14.33 65.79
CA TRP A 2 53.03 13.13 65.33
C TRP A 2 51.55 13.39 64.94
N ALA A 3 51.15 14.65 64.75
CA ALA A 3 49.77 15.02 64.39
C ALA A 3 49.59 15.55 62.96
N CYS A 4 50.68 15.80 62.21
CA CYS A 4 50.60 16.32 60.84
C CYS A 4 50.64 15.24 59.74
N TYR A 5 51.04 14.00 60.06
CA TYR A 5 51.16 12.93 59.06
C TYR A 5 49.84 12.21 58.77
N PHE A 6 48.87 12.19 59.70
CA PHE A 6 47.59 11.50 59.49
C PHE A 6 46.58 12.28 58.65
N VAL A 7 46.69 13.61 58.57
CA VAL A 7 45.79 14.43 57.74
C VAL A 7 46.20 14.39 56.26
N PHE A 8 47.49 14.22 55.95
CA PHE A 8 47.97 14.14 54.57
C PHE A 8 47.70 12.78 53.91
N ALA A 9 47.65 11.68 54.67
CA ALA A 9 47.36 10.36 54.12
C ALA A 9 45.87 10.16 53.75
N PHE A 10 44.94 10.84 54.44
CA PHE A 10 43.50 10.74 54.15
C PHE A 10 43.06 11.63 52.98
N LEU A 11 43.73 12.78 52.77
CA LEU A 11 43.46 13.66 51.63
C LEU A 11 44.00 13.11 50.30
N LEU A 12 45.06 12.30 50.31
CA LEU A 12 45.55 11.61 49.12
C LEU A 12 44.69 10.41 48.70
N LEU A 13 43.95 9.77 49.61
CA LEU A 13 43.02 8.68 49.28
C LEU A 13 41.67 9.20 48.74
N LEU A 14 41.26 10.43 49.10
CA LEU A 14 40.06 11.08 48.59
C LEU A 14 40.27 11.78 47.24
N LEU A 15 41.51 12.14 46.89
CA LEU A 15 41.85 12.71 45.58
C LEU A 15 42.10 11.66 44.49
N THR A 16 42.25 10.38 44.83
CA THR A 16 42.30 9.28 43.85
C THR A 16 40.92 8.70 43.47
N LEU A 17 39.83 9.21 44.06
CA LEU A 17 38.46 8.81 43.73
C LEU A 17 37.73 9.75 42.75
N HIS A 18 38.41 10.77 42.19
CA HIS A 18 37.82 11.76 41.28
C HIS A 18 38.23 11.62 39.80
N SER A 19 38.67 10.45 39.34
CA SER A 19 38.93 10.23 37.91
C SER A 19 38.58 8.84 37.41
N ILE A 20 37.40 8.36 37.80
CA ILE A 20 36.64 7.45 36.96
C ILE A 20 35.30 8.11 36.68
N SER A 21 35.35 9.25 35.96
CA SER A 21 34.24 9.58 35.09
C SER A 21 34.27 8.52 34.00
N GLY A 22 33.62 7.39 34.29
CA GLY A 22 33.23 6.45 33.27
C GLY A 22 32.32 7.23 32.35
N THR A 23 32.90 7.84 31.31
CA THR A 23 32.18 8.03 30.07
C THR A 23 31.72 6.65 29.68
N VAL A 24 30.51 6.31 30.11
CA VAL A 24 29.62 5.50 29.30
C VAL A 24 29.51 6.30 28.02
N LEU A 25 30.48 6.08 27.12
CA LEU A 25 30.27 6.22 25.71
C LEU A 25 29.13 5.25 25.45
N LEU A 26 27.90 5.78 25.59
CA LEU A 26 26.77 5.26 24.86
C LEU A 26 27.28 5.26 23.44
N ARG A 27 27.78 4.10 23.01
CA ARG A 27 27.97 3.78 21.61
C ARG A 27 26.58 3.99 21.05
N GLN A 28 26.28 5.21 20.59
CA GLN A 28 25.15 5.47 19.74
C GLN A 28 25.35 4.47 18.62
N ARG A 29 24.64 3.34 18.72
CA ARG A 29 24.58 2.34 17.66
C ARG A 29 24.24 3.17 16.44
N ARG A 30 25.18 3.26 15.50
CA ARG A 30 24.94 3.90 14.21
C ARG A 30 23.62 3.33 13.71
N GLN A 31 22.55 4.12 13.78
CA GLN A 31 21.44 3.95 12.86
C GLN A 31 22.13 3.96 11.49
N ASN A 32 21.91 2.93 10.67
CA ASN A 32 22.39 2.98 9.30
C ASN A 32 21.93 4.32 8.72
N ALA A 33 22.84 5.05 8.08
CA ALA A 33 22.49 6.35 7.51
C ALA A 33 21.30 6.15 6.57
N LYS A 34 20.23 6.94 6.73
CA LYS A 34 19.11 6.94 5.78
C LYS A 34 19.65 7.15 4.38
N ILE A 35 19.22 6.32 3.43
CA ILE A 35 19.69 6.36 2.04
C ILE A 35 18.74 7.24 1.21
N THR A 36 17.48 7.29 1.59
CA THR A 36 16.38 7.97 0.92
C THR A 36 15.74 9.05 1.80
N ALA A 37 14.80 9.80 1.21
CA ALA A 37 14.02 10.83 1.89
C ALA A 37 12.77 10.28 2.62
N TYR A 38 12.70 8.97 2.88
CA TYR A 38 11.56 8.37 3.59
C TYR A 38 11.41 8.93 5.01
N ASP A 39 10.19 9.37 5.31
CA ASP A 39 9.79 9.84 6.64
C ASP A 39 8.78 8.87 7.26
N GLU A 40 9.24 8.03 8.19
CA GLU A 40 8.39 7.07 8.92
C GLU A 40 7.23 7.76 9.66
N GLN A 41 7.45 8.95 10.24
CA GLN A 41 6.39 9.62 10.99
C GLN A 41 5.31 10.14 10.05
N TYR A 42 5.70 10.67 8.90
CA TYR A 42 4.75 11.04 7.86
C TYR A 42 4.03 9.81 7.28
N ALA A 43 4.74 8.70 7.07
CA ALA A 43 4.15 7.45 6.63
C ALA A 43 3.09 6.92 7.62
N LYS A 44 3.33 6.99 8.93
CA LYS A 44 2.32 6.66 9.96
C LYS A 44 1.06 7.51 9.82
N THR A 45 1.20 8.83 9.66
CA THR A 45 0.06 9.73 9.42
C THR A 45 -0.68 9.35 8.15
N LEU A 46 0.02 9.08 7.05
CA LEU A 46 -0.60 8.71 5.77
C LEU A 46 -1.27 7.32 5.82
N ALA A 47 -0.76 6.39 6.63
CA ALA A 47 -1.41 5.09 6.87
C ALA A 47 -2.73 5.28 7.60
N ALA A 48 -2.78 6.13 8.63
CA ALA A 48 -4.01 6.47 9.33
C ALA A 48 -5.03 7.18 8.42
N LEU A 49 -4.57 8.09 7.55
CA LEU A 49 -5.43 8.72 6.55
C LEU A 49 -5.94 7.69 5.52
N SER A 50 -5.09 6.76 5.07
CA SER A 50 -5.47 5.66 4.17
C SER A 50 -6.52 4.75 4.83
N ALA A 51 -6.41 4.49 6.14
CA ALA A 51 -7.45 3.83 6.92
C ALA A 51 -8.77 4.64 6.90
N GLY A 52 -8.71 5.96 7.12
CA GLY A 52 -9.87 6.84 7.06
C GLY A 52 -10.65 6.80 5.74
N ALA A 53 -10.03 6.36 4.63
CA ALA A 53 -10.73 6.17 3.36
C ALA A 53 -11.78 5.05 3.42
N TYR A 54 -11.65 4.09 4.35
CA TYR A 54 -12.62 3.01 4.58
C TYR A 54 -13.81 3.42 5.45
N ALA A 55 -13.73 4.58 6.12
CA ALA A 55 -14.80 5.12 6.93
C ALA A 55 -15.91 5.75 6.07
N THR A 56 -17.09 5.94 6.67
CA THR A 56 -18.15 6.76 6.03
C THR A 56 -17.73 8.23 5.93
N SER A 57 -16.93 8.71 6.88
CA SER A 57 -16.34 10.05 6.86
C SER A 57 -14.90 9.99 7.38
N PRO A 58 -13.92 10.63 6.71
CA PRO A 58 -12.52 10.63 7.14
C PRO A 58 -12.25 11.61 8.30
N ASN A 59 -13.24 12.39 8.74
CA ASN A 59 -13.04 13.50 9.67
C ASN A 59 -12.41 13.07 11.02
N GLU A 60 -12.79 11.92 11.57
CA GLU A 60 -12.19 11.44 12.83
C GLU A 60 -10.70 11.15 12.68
N CYS A 61 -10.34 10.45 11.60
CA CYS A 61 -8.96 10.14 11.29
C CYS A 61 -8.13 11.41 11.04
N ILE A 62 -8.68 12.38 10.32
CA ILE A 62 -8.07 13.70 10.10
C ILE A 62 -7.83 14.41 11.43
N ARG A 63 -8.85 14.49 12.29
CA ARG A 63 -8.77 15.15 13.60
C ARG A 63 -7.71 14.53 14.51
N ARG A 64 -7.54 13.22 14.44
CA ARG A 64 -6.69 12.49 15.38
C ARG A 64 -5.22 12.40 14.94
N TRP A 65 -4.97 12.34 13.63
CA TRP A 65 -3.63 11.98 13.11
C TRP A 65 -2.92 13.09 12.33
N LEU A 66 -3.61 14.19 11.99
CA LEU A 66 -2.94 15.36 11.42
C LEU A 66 -2.54 16.36 12.50
N PRO A 67 -1.32 16.92 12.43
CA PRO A 67 -0.87 17.94 13.36
C PRO A 67 -1.69 19.23 13.19
N ASN A 68 -2.14 19.81 14.31
CA ASN A 68 -3.01 20.98 14.33
C ASN A 68 -4.20 20.81 13.38
N SER A 69 -4.98 19.76 13.58
CA SER A 69 -6.06 19.32 12.67
C SER A 69 -7.06 20.41 12.27
N ASN A 70 -7.22 21.46 13.08
CA ASN A 70 -8.06 22.62 12.76
C ASN A 70 -7.63 23.38 11.49
N PHE A 71 -6.37 23.23 11.05
CA PHE A 71 -5.87 23.79 9.80
C PHE A 71 -6.10 22.90 8.57
N TRP A 72 -6.79 21.78 8.74
CA TRP A 72 -7.09 20.84 7.67
C TRP A 72 -8.59 20.77 7.45
N ARG A 73 -9.00 20.84 6.18
CA ARG A 73 -10.39 20.64 5.79
C ARG A 73 -10.49 19.64 4.66
N VAL A 74 -11.59 18.89 4.64
CA VAL A 74 -11.97 18.07 3.50
C VAL A 74 -12.40 19.01 2.37
N TYR A 75 -11.66 18.97 1.26
CA TYR A 75 -11.97 19.74 0.06
C TYR A 75 -13.00 19.00 -0.81
N ALA A 76 -12.80 17.69 -0.99
CA ALA A 76 -13.68 16.87 -1.81
C ALA A 76 -13.76 15.42 -1.29
N LEU A 77 -14.93 14.81 -1.49
CA LEU A 77 -15.21 13.40 -1.26
C LEU A 77 -15.80 12.83 -2.56
N SER A 78 -15.29 11.68 -2.98
CA SER A 78 -15.82 10.94 -4.13
C SER A 78 -16.07 9.50 -3.73
N ASN A 79 -17.26 8.99 -4.02
CA ASN A 79 -17.64 7.60 -3.79
C ASN A 79 -18.53 7.17 -4.96
N GLN A 80 -17.96 6.39 -5.88
CA GLN A 80 -18.55 6.07 -7.18
C GLN A 80 -18.52 4.57 -7.40
N ALA A 81 -19.51 4.02 -8.11
CA ALA A 81 -19.43 2.63 -8.59
C ALA A 81 -18.27 2.51 -9.61
N CYS A 82 -17.40 1.51 -9.45
CA CYS A 82 -16.18 1.40 -10.24
C CYS A 82 -15.84 0.00 -10.76
N ASP A 83 -16.67 -1.00 -10.49
CA ASP A 83 -16.45 -2.36 -10.96
C ASP A 83 -17.72 -3.00 -11.51
N VAL A 84 -17.56 -4.06 -12.30
CA VAL A 84 -18.60 -4.85 -12.96
C VAL A 84 -19.60 -5.46 -11.97
N LEU A 85 -19.20 -5.59 -10.70
CA LEU A 85 -20.03 -6.06 -9.58
C LEU A 85 -20.65 -4.91 -8.75
N GLU A 86 -20.71 -3.69 -9.29
CA GLU A 86 -21.21 -2.48 -8.61
C GLU A 86 -20.49 -2.13 -7.30
N GLN A 87 -19.25 -2.61 -7.13
CA GLN A 87 -18.45 -2.19 -6.00
C GLN A 87 -18.09 -0.71 -6.12
N THR A 88 -18.04 -0.03 -4.98
CA THR A 88 -17.68 1.39 -4.94
C THR A 88 -16.17 1.57 -4.85
N CYS A 89 -15.64 2.57 -5.53
CA CYS A 89 -14.33 3.16 -5.30
C CYS A 89 -14.53 4.50 -4.60
N ALA A 90 -13.58 4.86 -3.74
CA ALA A 90 -13.66 6.14 -3.04
C ALA A 90 -12.31 6.84 -2.98
N SER A 91 -12.37 8.16 -2.99
CA SER A 91 -11.24 9.03 -2.68
C SER A 91 -11.70 10.22 -1.86
N TYR A 92 -10.76 10.85 -1.17
CA TYR A 92 -10.98 12.15 -0.56
C TYR A 92 -9.74 13.02 -0.69
N THR A 93 -9.97 14.32 -0.82
CA THR A 93 -8.90 15.33 -0.83
C THR A 93 -9.03 16.20 0.39
N ILE A 94 -7.93 16.35 1.13
CA ILE A 94 -7.80 17.34 2.20
C ILE A 94 -6.80 18.40 1.81
N VAL A 95 -7.05 19.61 2.29
CA VAL A 95 -6.19 20.77 2.08
C VAL A 95 -5.86 21.42 3.41
N SER A 96 -4.63 21.92 3.52
CA SER A 96 -4.27 22.92 4.51
C SER A 96 -3.67 24.14 3.83
N GLU A 97 -4.34 25.28 3.98
CA GLU A 97 -3.83 26.58 3.50
C GLU A 97 -2.67 27.07 4.37
N GLN A 98 -2.71 26.79 5.68
CA GLN A 98 -1.64 27.12 6.62
C GLN A 98 -0.32 26.40 6.26
N TYR A 99 -0.41 25.11 5.93
CA TYR A 99 0.76 24.33 5.51
C TYR A 99 0.98 24.35 3.98
N ARG A 100 0.10 25.02 3.23
CA ARG A 100 0.09 25.08 1.76
C ARG A 100 0.25 23.72 1.08
N GLN A 101 -0.54 22.73 1.46
CA GLN A 101 -0.42 21.37 0.91
C GLN A 101 -1.77 20.68 0.69
N LEU A 102 -1.76 19.75 -0.26
CA LEU A 102 -2.84 18.83 -0.58
C LEU A 102 -2.44 17.41 -0.18
N ILE A 103 -3.37 16.65 0.39
CA ILE A 103 -3.24 15.19 0.52
C ILE A 103 -4.45 14.55 -0.13
N ILE A 104 -4.20 13.66 -1.09
CA ILE A 104 -5.22 12.96 -1.87
C ILE A 104 -5.14 11.47 -1.54
N VAL A 105 -6.24 10.95 -1.00
CA VAL A 105 -6.28 9.62 -0.41
C VAL A 105 -7.26 8.75 -1.18
N PHE A 106 -6.83 7.55 -1.55
CA PHE A 106 -7.66 6.56 -2.24
C PHE A 106 -7.94 5.35 -1.34
N ARG A 107 -9.20 4.89 -1.35
CA ARG A 107 -9.61 3.68 -0.64
C ARG A 107 -9.25 2.44 -1.44
N GLY A 108 -8.82 1.38 -0.76
CA GLY A 108 -8.80 0.04 -1.35
C GLY A 108 -10.17 -0.62 -1.46
N THR A 109 -10.19 -1.91 -1.77
CA THR A 109 -11.40 -2.70 -1.99
C THR A 109 -12.21 -2.90 -0.70
N LYS A 110 -13.55 -2.89 -0.80
CA LYS A 110 -14.45 -3.19 0.34
C LYS A 110 -14.69 -4.68 0.56
N SER A 111 -14.64 -5.49 -0.51
CA SER A 111 -14.87 -6.93 -0.46
C SER A 111 -13.69 -7.70 0.10
N SER A 112 -13.90 -9.01 0.36
CA SER A 112 -12.81 -9.92 0.65
C SER A 112 -11.75 -9.84 -0.44
N GLU A 113 -10.48 -9.83 -0.03
CA GLU A 113 -9.31 -9.65 -0.87
C GLU A 113 -9.17 -10.82 -1.85
N GLN A 114 -9.70 -11.99 -1.50
CA GLN A 114 -9.86 -13.09 -2.43
C GLN A 114 -10.65 -12.67 -3.68
N LEU A 115 -11.76 -11.93 -3.54
CA LEU A 115 -12.52 -11.43 -4.68
C LEU A 115 -11.75 -10.38 -5.47
N PHE A 116 -10.91 -9.59 -4.81
CA PHE A 116 -10.01 -8.67 -5.51
C PHE A 116 -8.99 -9.45 -6.35
N LEU A 117 -8.38 -10.51 -5.81
CA LEU A 117 -7.43 -11.35 -6.54
C LEU A 117 -8.08 -12.12 -7.69
N GLU A 118 -9.27 -12.67 -7.49
CA GLU A 118 -10.05 -13.37 -8.52
C GLU A 118 -10.53 -12.40 -9.62
N GLY A 119 -11.03 -11.23 -9.24
CA GLY A 119 -11.42 -10.15 -10.15
C GLY A 119 -10.22 -9.63 -10.95
N TRP A 120 -9.06 -9.54 -10.30
CA TRP A 120 -7.81 -9.12 -10.92
C TRP A 120 -7.30 -10.08 -12.00
N GLN A 121 -7.47 -11.39 -11.81
CA GLN A 121 -7.10 -12.39 -12.82
C GLN A 121 -7.96 -12.30 -14.09
N SER A 122 -9.14 -11.69 -13.99
CA SER A 122 -10.07 -11.52 -15.12
C SER A 122 -9.80 -10.26 -15.95
N LEU A 123 -8.71 -9.54 -15.67
CA LEU A 123 -8.45 -8.21 -16.23
C LEU A 123 -7.78 -8.23 -17.61
N LYS A 124 -8.00 -7.13 -18.33
CA LYS A 124 -7.57 -6.92 -19.71
C LYS A 124 -6.07 -6.56 -19.76
N PRO A 125 -5.41 -6.76 -20.92
CA PRO A 125 -4.02 -6.39 -21.13
C PRO A 125 -3.74 -4.92 -20.81
N GLY A 126 -2.48 -4.61 -20.53
CA GLY A 126 -2.04 -3.27 -20.16
C GLY A 126 -2.44 -2.19 -21.18
N THR A 127 -2.89 -1.04 -20.69
CA THR A 127 -3.29 0.11 -21.51
C THR A 127 -2.24 1.21 -21.46
N ASN A 128 -2.06 1.95 -22.57
CA ASN A 128 -1.12 3.07 -22.60
C ASN A 128 -1.58 4.17 -21.61
N PHE A 129 -0.69 4.55 -20.70
CA PHE A 129 -0.96 5.56 -19.69
C PHE A 129 -0.21 6.84 -20.01
N HIS A 130 -0.83 7.72 -20.80
CA HIS A 130 -0.30 9.07 -21.12
C HIS A 130 1.14 9.06 -21.68
N GLY A 131 1.52 8.02 -22.46
CA GLY A 131 2.88 7.88 -22.99
C GLY A 131 3.96 7.53 -21.95
N ILE A 132 3.59 7.22 -20.70
CA ILE A 132 4.51 6.84 -19.63
C ILE A 132 4.90 5.36 -19.75
N GLY A 133 3.93 4.50 -20.07
CA GLY A 133 4.10 3.06 -20.19
C GLY A 133 2.75 2.34 -20.23
N GLN A 134 2.75 1.02 -20.07
CA GLN A 134 1.51 0.26 -19.95
C GLN A 134 1.17 0.05 -18.48
N VAL A 135 -0.09 0.27 -18.13
CA VAL A 135 -0.61 0.05 -16.77
C VAL A 135 -1.78 -0.92 -16.82
N ASN A 136 -2.08 -1.56 -15.69
CA ASN A 136 -3.25 -2.42 -15.63
C ASN A 136 -4.54 -1.61 -15.92
N SER A 137 -5.38 -2.14 -16.81
CA SER A 137 -6.60 -1.47 -17.26
C SER A 137 -7.60 -1.21 -16.14
N TYR A 138 -7.73 -2.13 -15.17
CA TYR A 138 -8.63 -1.99 -14.02
C TYR A 138 -8.28 -0.80 -13.16
N PHE A 139 -7.00 -0.67 -12.79
CA PHE A 139 -6.53 0.46 -12.01
C PHE A 139 -6.74 1.77 -12.77
N ASN A 140 -6.49 1.79 -14.09
CA ASN A 140 -6.72 2.98 -14.91
C ASN A 140 -8.21 3.35 -15.00
N GLU A 141 -9.09 2.38 -15.25
CA GLU A 141 -10.54 2.60 -15.32
C GLU A 141 -11.09 3.11 -13.98
N ALA A 142 -10.72 2.47 -12.86
CA ALA A 142 -11.09 2.89 -11.52
C ALA A 142 -10.57 4.31 -11.19
N LEU A 143 -9.33 4.63 -11.58
CA LEU A 143 -8.80 5.98 -11.41
C LEU A 143 -9.58 6.99 -12.24
N ASN A 144 -9.91 6.69 -13.50
CA ASN A 144 -10.62 7.63 -14.37
C ASN A 144 -12.01 8.00 -13.83
N ILE A 145 -12.66 7.11 -13.08
CA ILE A 145 -13.92 7.38 -12.39
C ILE A 145 -13.73 8.38 -11.24
N LEU A 146 -12.63 8.26 -10.48
CA LEU A 146 -12.33 9.16 -9.36
C LEU A 146 -11.63 10.46 -9.77
N TRP A 147 -10.98 10.46 -10.94
CA TRP A 147 -10.11 11.53 -11.42
C TRP A 147 -10.79 12.91 -11.48
N PRO A 148 -12.05 13.08 -11.91
CA PRO A 148 -12.67 14.40 -11.99
C PRO A 148 -12.64 15.18 -10.67
N SER A 149 -12.86 14.50 -9.55
CA SER A 149 -12.82 15.13 -8.21
C SER A 149 -11.39 15.52 -7.81
N VAL A 150 -10.40 14.68 -8.15
CA VAL A 150 -8.98 14.93 -7.91
C VAL A 150 -8.48 16.08 -8.77
N GLU A 151 -8.83 16.08 -10.05
CA GLU A 151 -8.44 17.09 -11.02
C GLU A 151 -9.02 18.47 -10.66
N GLN A 152 -10.26 18.52 -10.17
CA GLN A 152 -10.86 19.76 -9.67
C GLN A 152 -10.00 20.39 -8.57
N ALA A 153 -9.57 19.61 -7.58
CA ALA A 153 -8.71 20.12 -6.51
C ALA A 153 -7.33 20.55 -7.02
N LEU A 154 -6.75 19.80 -7.96
CA LEU A 154 -5.44 20.12 -8.53
C LEU A 154 -5.45 21.38 -9.41
N LYS A 155 -6.57 21.67 -10.10
CA LYS A 155 -6.74 22.84 -10.97
C LYS A 155 -7.25 24.11 -10.26
N ASP A 156 -7.65 24.01 -8.99
CA ASP A 156 -8.06 25.17 -8.20
C ASP A 156 -6.91 26.18 -8.09
N GLN A 157 -7.14 27.40 -8.55
CA GLN A 157 -6.12 28.44 -8.64
C GLN A 157 -5.56 28.84 -7.27
N ASN A 158 -6.37 28.73 -6.21
CA ASN A 158 -5.91 29.05 -4.85
C ASN A 158 -4.91 28.02 -4.32
N MET A 159 -4.90 26.82 -4.90
CA MET A 159 -4.09 25.67 -4.47
C MET A 159 -3.08 25.26 -5.54
N ALA A 160 -3.00 25.95 -6.69
CA ALA A 160 -2.16 25.59 -7.83
C ALA A 160 -0.67 25.45 -7.46
N ASN A 161 -0.20 26.24 -6.51
CA ASN A 161 1.18 26.22 -6.02
C ASN A 161 1.39 25.36 -4.76
N PHE A 162 0.43 24.53 -4.37
CA PHE A 162 0.56 23.66 -3.20
C PHE A 162 1.18 22.32 -3.63
N PRO A 163 2.25 21.83 -2.98
CA PRO A 163 2.66 20.44 -3.11
C PRO A 163 1.50 19.48 -2.78
N VAL A 164 1.54 18.32 -3.41
CA VAL A 164 0.52 17.28 -3.27
C VAL A 164 1.17 15.95 -2.87
N THR A 165 0.61 15.32 -1.86
CA THR A 165 0.93 13.94 -1.49
C THR A 165 -0.23 13.04 -1.88
N PHE A 166 0.06 12.00 -2.66
CA PHE A 166 -0.87 10.92 -2.96
C PHE A 166 -0.63 9.75 -2.01
N THR A 167 -1.70 9.14 -1.51
CA THR A 167 -1.59 7.97 -0.64
C THR A 167 -2.77 7.02 -0.77
N GLY A 168 -2.53 5.76 -0.44
CA GLY A 168 -3.58 4.75 -0.37
C GLY A 168 -3.03 3.40 0.10
N HIS A 169 -3.95 2.54 0.50
CA HIS A 169 -3.67 1.17 0.93
C HIS A 169 -4.27 0.18 -0.06
N SER A 170 -3.57 -0.94 -0.32
CA SER A 170 -4.02 -2.00 -1.23
C SER A 170 -4.30 -1.45 -2.64
N LEU A 171 -5.47 -1.75 -3.24
CA LEU A 171 -5.94 -1.12 -4.47
C LEU A 171 -5.82 0.42 -4.45
N GLY A 172 -6.06 1.06 -3.30
CA GLY A 172 -5.91 2.51 -3.15
C GLY A 172 -4.47 2.98 -3.39
N GLY A 173 -3.47 2.15 -3.09
CA GLY A 173 -2.07 2.42 -3.41
C GLY A 173 -1.84 2.50 -4.92
N ALA A 174 -2.34 1.52 -5.67
CA ALA A 174 -2.24 1.51 -7.13
C ALA A 174 -2.92 2.73 -7.78
N LEU A 175 -4.11 3.12 -7.27
CA LEU A 175 -4.79 4.34 -7.74
C LEU A 175 -4.01 5.62 -7.39
N ALA A 176 -3.41 5.69 -6.20
CA ALA A 176 -2.58 6.80 -5.78
C ALA A 176 -1.32 6.94 -6.66
N ALA A 177 -0.69 5.82 -7.02
CA ALA A 177 0.45 5.81 -7.93
C ALA A 177 0.06 6.35 -9.32
N LEU A 178 -0.98 5.78 -9.93
CA LEU A 178 -1.47 6.27 -11.22
C LEU A 178 -1.87 7.75 -11.17
N ALA A 179 -2.50 8.20 -10.07
CA ALA A 179 -2.88 9.61 -9.88
C ALA A 179 -1.66 10.53 -9.80
N ALA A 180 -0.61 10.12 -9.08
CA ALA A 180 0.65 10.86 -8.98
C ALA A 180 1.33 11.00 -10.36
N ALA A 181 1.42 9.91 -11.11
CA ALA A 181 1.97 9.92 -12.47
C ALA A 181 1.15 10.81 -13.41
N LYS A 182 -0.19 10.68 -13.39
CA LYS A 182 -1.11 11.49 -14.20
C LYS A 182 -1.03 12.97 -13.85
N CYS A 183 -0.87 13.31 -12.57
CA CYS A 183 -0.70 14.68 -12.11
C CYS A 183 0.52 15.36 -12.77
N VAL A 184 1.67 14.67 -12.81
CA VAL A 184 2.88 15.20 -13.44
C VAL A 184 2.78 15.15 -14.96
N ALA A 185 2.27 14.07 -15.55
CA ALA A 185 2.14 13.92 -16.99
C ALA A 185 1.22 14.98 -17.63
N LEU A 186 0.18 15.42 -16.92
CA LEU A 186 -0.73 16.48 -17.36
C LEU A 186 -0.22 17.89 -16.99
N GLY A 187 0.97 18.02 -16.39
CA GLY A 187 1.53 19.31 -15.98
C GLY A 187 0.77 20.00 -14.85
N LEU A 188 -0.02 19.26 -14.06
CA LEU A 188 -0.78 19.84 -12.95
C LEU A 188 0.15 20.20 -11.79
N ARG A 189 1.22 19.42 -11.57
CA ARG A 189 2.30 19.73 -10.64
C ARG A 189 3.63 19.28 -11.24
N THR A 190 4.72 19.95 -10.87
CA THR A 190 6.08 19.54 -11.22
C THR A 190 6.53 18.36 -10.35
N SER A 191 7.51 17.58 -10.82
CA SER A 191 7.99 16.37 -10.15
C SER A 191 8.40 16.56 -8.69
N ASN A 192 9.01 17.70 -8.34
CA ASN A 192 9.43 18.03 -6.98
C ASN A 192 8.27 18.41 -6.04
N MET A 193 7.09 18.69 -6.57
CA MET A 193 5.88 19.03 -5.82
C MET A 193 4.98 17.82 -5.56
N VAL A 194 5.32 16.64 -6.08
CA VAL A 194 4.54 15.42 -5.96
C VAL A 194 5.27 14.42 -5.06
N LYS A 195 4.55 13.88 -4.08
CA LYS A 195 4.99 12.77 -3.23
C LYS A 195 4.00 11.62 -3.33
N LEU A 196 4.49 10.39 -3.22
CA LEU A 196 3.68 9.19 -3.13
C LEU A 196 4.14 8.36 -1.92
N TYR A 197 3.18 7.96 -1.09
CA TYR A 197 3.38 6.96 -0.04
C TYR A 197 2.23 5.95 -0.13
N THR A 198 2.54 4.67 -0.27
CA THR A 198 1.51 3.63 -0.37
C THR A 198 1.79 2.49 0.57
N PHE A 199 0.75 1.71 0.88
CA PHE A 199 0.80 0.62 1.87
C PHE A 199 0.24 -0.64 1.22
N GLY A 200 1.08 -1.67 1.06
CA GLY A 200 0.68 -2.92 0.40
C GLY A 200 0.23 -2.71 -1.05
N GLU A 201 0.91 -1.82 -1.79
CA GLU A 201 0.59 -1.51 -3.18
C GLU A 201 0.97 -2.69 -4.10
N PRO A 202 0.06 -3.18 -4.96
CA PRO A 202 0.38 -4.18 -5.99
C PRO A 202 1.17 -3.58 -7.15
N ARG A 203 1.82 -4.40 -7.98
CA ARG A 203 2.47 -3.93 -9.22
C ARG A 203 1.45 -3.25 -10.15
N VAL A 204 1.74 -2.02 -10.55
CA VAL A 204 0.76 -1.14 -11.23
C VAL A 204 0.86 -1.18 -12.75
N GLY A 205 2.07 -1.30 -13.29
CA GLY A 205 2.35 -1.24 -14.72
C GLY A 205 3.59 -2.02 -15.11
N ASN A 206 4.01 -1.92 -16.36
CA ASN A 206 5.20 -2.61 -16.85
C ASN A 206 6.51 -1.86 -16.49
N SER A 207 7.65 -2.47 -16.79
CA SER A 207 8.99 -1.90 -16.56
C SER A 207 9.17 -0.51 -17.19
N ALA A 208 8.61 -0.26 -18.38
CA ALA A 208 8.64 1.06 -19.01
C ALA A 208 7.88 2.11 -18.20
N PHE A 209 6.68 1.76 -17.69
CA PHE A 209 5.93 2.62 -16.77
C PHE A 209 6.75 2.89 -15.51
N ALA A 210 7.32 1.87 -14.89
CA ALA A 210 8.12 2.01 -13.68
C ALA A 210 9.34 2.93 -13.85
N ALA A 211 10.15 2.66 -14.88
CA ALA A 211 11.33 3.46 -15.17
C ALA A 211 10.98 4.93 -15.45
N ARG A 212 9.85 5.18 -16.13
CA ARG A 212 9.39 6.56 -16.37
C ARG A 212 8.79 7.18 -15.11
N PHE A 213 8.04 6.42 -14.33
CA PHE A 213 7.43 6.84 -13.06
C PHE A 213 8.51 7.40 -12.12
N ASP A 214 9.59 6.66 -11.93
CA ASP A 214 10.72 7.03 -11.07
C ASP A 214 11.38 8.36 -11.46
N GLN A 215 11.38 8.68 -12.75
CA GLN A 215 11.91 9.96 -13.23
C GLN A 215 10.96 11.12 -12.92
N ILE A 216 9.65 10.90 -12.98
CA ILE A 216 8.65 11.95 -12.87
C ILE A 216 8.09 12.12 -11.45
N VAL A 217 8.16 11.10 -10.60
CA VAL A 217 7.76 11.11 -9.17
C VAL A 217 8.88 10.49 -8.32
N PRO A 218 10.03 11.19 -8.16
CA PRO A 218 11.19 10.63 -7.45
C PRO A 218 10.99 10.49 -5.93
N ASN A 219 10.00 11.18 -5.34
CA ASN A 219 9.65 11.06 -3.93
C ASN A 219 8.50 10.05 -3.74
N SER A 220 8.75 8.80 -4.10
CA SER A 220 7.76 7.71 -4.06
C SER A 220 8.24 6.55 -3.20
N PHE A 221 7.41 6.15 -2.24
CA PHE A 221 7.74 5.13 -1.25
C PHE A 221 6.62 4.10 -1.11
N ARG A 222 6.92 2.82 -1.38
CA ARG A 222 5.99 1.70 -1.16
C ARG A 222 6.32 1.05 0.18
N VAL A 223 5.44 1.16 1.16
CA VAL A 223 5.63 0.58 2.49
C VAL A 223 5.05 -0.82 2.52
N ILE A 224 5.89 -1.82 2.83
CA ILE A 224 5.52 -3.24 2.79
C ILE A 224 5.75 -3.87 4.16
N PHE A 225 4.79 -4.68 4.62
CA PHE A 225 4.86 -5.39 5.88
C PHE A 225 5.10 -6.90 5.69
N ARG A 226 6.20 -7.40 6.25
CA ARG A 226 6.55 -8.83 6.33
C ARG A 226 6.33 -9.57 5.01
N LYS A 227 5.35 -10.48 4.97
CA LYS A 227 4.99 -11.33 3.83
C LYS A 227 3.60 -10.93 3.31
N ASP A 228 3.32 -9.64 3.22
CA ASP A 228 2.16 -9.13 2.47
C ASP A 228 2.26 -9.64 1.02
N ILE A 229 1.26 -10.41 0.59
CA ILE A 229 1.25 -11.02 -0.76
C ILE A 229 0.87 -10.03 -1.86
N VAL A 230 0.14 -8.96 -1.53
CA VAL A 230 -0.44 -8.06 -2.55
C VAL A 230 0.62 -7.32 -3.37
N PRO A 231 1.72 -6.80 -2.81
CA PRO A 231 2.82 -6.23 -3.58
C PRO A 231 3.41 -7.18 -4.62
N HIS A 232 3.44 -8.48 -4.33
CA HIS A 232 3.98 -9.46 -5.27
C HIS A 232 2.99 -9.88 -6.36
N LEU A 233 1.85 -9.17 -6.45
CA LEU A 233 0.82 -9.39 -7.43
C LEU A 233 0.59 -8.15 -8.30
N PRO A 234 0.32 -8.32 -9.60
CA PRO A 234 0.53 -9.55 -10.38
C PRO A 234 2.01 -9.98 -10.37
N PRO A 235 2.31 -11.26 -10.63
CA PRO A 235 3.68 -11.73 -10.75
C PRO A 235 4.45 -10.96 -11.83
N CYS A 236 5.75 -10.74 -11.60
CA CYS A 236 6.65 -10.20 -12.60
C CYS A 236 7.19 -11.31 -13.54
N SER A 237 7.80 -10.93 -14.66
CA SER A 237 8.57 -11.86 -15.49
C SER A 237 9.84 -12.25 -14.76
N THR A 238 10.16 -13.53 -14.65
CA THR A 238 11.47 -13.99 -14.20
C THR A 238 12.35 -14.33 -15.41
N THR A 239 13.67 -14.43 -15.21
CA THR A 239 14.66 -14.70 -16.28
C THR A 239 14.52 -16.05 -17.00
N ALA A 240 13.49 -16.83 -16.67
CA ALA A 240 13.14 -18.05 -17.35
C ALA A 240 11.87 -17.86 -18.19
N LYS A 241 11.98 -18.22 -19.47
CA LYS A 241 10.89 -18.23 -20.45
C LYS A 241 9.65 -18.92 -19.87
N GLN A 242 8.61 -18.18 -19.51
CA GLN A 242 7.31 -18.78 -19.27
C GLN A 242 6.54 -18.98 -20.59
N ASN A 243 6.10 -20.22 -20.82
CA ASN A 243 5.10 -20.52 -21.84
C ASN A 243 3.77 -19.83 -21.46
N PRO A 244 3.07 -19.18 -22.41
CA PRO A 244 1.94 -18.27 -22.14
C PRO A 244 0.62 -18.95 -21.72
N GLY A 245 0.68 -20.08 -21.00
CA GLY A 245 -0.49 -20.86 -20.59
C GLY A 245 -0.46 -21.44 -19.18
N ASN A 246 0.55 -21.11 -18.35
CA ASN A 246 0.68 -21.71 -17.02
C ASN A 246 0.55 -20.65 -15.92
N ILE A 247 -0.60 -20.62 -15.24
CA ILE A 247 -0.84 -19.80 -14.04
C ILE A 247 -0.21 -20.49 -12.79
N GLY A 248 0.46 -21.64 -12.98
CA GLY A 248 1.17 -22.42 -11.96
C GLY A 248 2.54 -21.86 -11.52
N GLY A 249 2.89 -20.63 -11.87
CA GLY A 249 4.17 -20.00 -11.50
C GLY A 249 4.36 -19.75 -10.00
N PHE A 250 3.42 -20.15 -9.15
CA PHE A 250 3.57 -20.11 -7.69
C PHE A 250 4.34 -21.31 -7.11
N LEU A 251 4.50 -22.42 -7.85
CA LEU A 251 4.94 -23.68 -7.24
C LEU A 251 6.16 -24.34 -7.85
N ASP A 252 6.62 -23.95 -9.04
CA ASP A 252 7.79 -24.57 -9.64
C ASP A 252 8.58 -23.54 -10.46
N GLU A 253 9.57 -22.94 -9.82
CA GLU A 253 10.89 -22.55 -10.33
C GLU A 253 11.63 -21.82 -9.19
N GLU A 254 12.96 -21.96 -9.11
CA GLU A 254 13.79 -21.20 -8.17
C GLU A 254 13.34 -19.73 -8.14
N ASN A 255 13.09 -19.17 -6.95
CA ASN A 255 12.65 -17.79 -6.82
C ASN A 255 13.72 -16.88 -7.47
N LYS A 256 13.38 -16.34 -8.64
CA LYS A 256 14.31 -15.61 -9.51
C LYS A 256 13.95 -14.14 -9.49
N PRO A 257 14.94 -13.24 -9.54
CA PRO A 257 14.67 -11.81 -9.64
C PRO A 257 13.83 -11.48 -10.88
N CYS A 258 12.99 -10.45 -10.76
CA CYS A 258 12.21 -9.91 -11.86
C CYS A 258 13.12 -9.41 -13.00
N GLU A 259 12.70 -9.59 -14.25
CA GLU A 259 13.42 -9.10 -15.43
C GLU A 259 13.15 -7.61 -15.67
N PRO A 260 14.15 -6.72 -15.52
CA PRO A 260 13.95 -5.28 -15.69
C PRO A 260 13.61 -4.85 -17.12
N ASN A 261 13.90 -5.69 -18.13
CA ASN A 261 13.67 -5.38 -19.54
C ASN A 261 12.44 -6.10 -20.13
N SER A 262 11.61 -6.74 -19.30
CA SER A 262 10.37 -7.34 -19.78
C SER A 262 9.35 -6.25 -20.05
N ASN A 263 9.06 -5.99 -21.33
CA ASN A 263 8.06 -5.00 -21.75
C ASN A 263 6.61 -5.46 -21.54
N VAL A 264 6.42 -6.73 -21.17
CA VAL A 264 5.12 -7.43 -21.25
C VAL A 264 4.48 -7.63 -19.88
N ILE A 265 5.28 -7.68 -18.80
CA ILE A 265 4.80 -8.09 -17.48
C ILE A 265 4.93 -6.94 -16.48
N ALA A 266 4.16 -7.02 -15.39
CA ALA A 266 4.12 -6.04 -14.32
C ALA A 266 5.46 -5.91 -13.60
N TYR A 267 5.75 -4.69 -13.16
CA TYR A 267 6.99 -4.26 -12.53
C TYR A 267 6.68 -3.14 -11.53
N HIS A 268 7.38 -3.15 -10.41
CA HIS A 268 7.27 -2.16 -9.35
C HIS A 268 7.94 -0.83 -9.71
N HIS A 269 7.54 0.27 -9.04
CA HIS A 269 8.12 1.60 -9.19
C HIS A 269 8.27 2.31 -7.84
N GLY A 270 9.22 3.22 -7.72
CA GLY A 270 9.53 3.91 -6.46
C GLY A 270 10.28 3.03 -5.48
N THR A 271 10.72 3.61 -4.37
CA THR A 271 11.52 2.88 -3.39
C THR A 271 10.65 2.04 -2.47
N GLU A 272 10.95 0.75 -2.35
CA GLU A 272 10.35 -0.09 -1.32
C GLU A 272 10.94 0.21 0.07
N ILE A 273 10.05 0.29 1.06
CA ILE A 273 10.38 0.39 2.47
C ILE A 273 9.81 -0.82 3.20
N TRP A 274 10.68 -1.79 3.51
CA TRP A 274 10.26 -3.10 3.97
C TRP A 274 10.43 -3.28 5.48
N TYR A 275 9.34 -3.53 6.18
CA TYR A 275 9.34 -3.92 7.59
C TYR A 275 9.26 -5.44 7.67
N SER A 276 10.41 -6.11 7.68
CA SER A 276 10.48 -7.59 7.55
C SER A 276 9.95 -8.35 8.77
N ASN A 277 9.83 -7.70 9.93
CA ASN A 277 9.51 -8.35 11.21
C ASN A 277 8.30 -7.73 11.91
N GLU A 278 8.43 -6.51 12.43
CA GLU A 278 7.36 -5.80 13.15
C GLU A 278 7.28 -4.37 12.64
N MET A 279 6.09 -3.76 12.74
CA MET A 279 5.93 -2.31 12.57
C MET A 279 5.73 -1.64 13.92
N PRO A 280 6.30 -0.43 14.14
CA PRO A 280 5.95 0.37 15.30
C PRO A 280 4.46 0.73 15.24
N LYS A 281 3.78 0.71 16.38
CA LYS A 281 2.38 1.16 16.43
C LYS A 281 2.26 2.64 16.07
N LEU A 282 1.16 3.03 15.41
CA LEU A 282 0.89 4.42 15.02
C LEU A 282 1.03 5.39 16.21
N GLU A 283 0.50 5.01 17.37
CA GLU A 283 0.49 5.81 18.60
C GLU A 283 1.79 5.74 19.41
N SER A 284 2.76 4.93 18.99
CA SER A 284 4.03 4.78 19.71
C SER A 284 4.84 6.08 19.62
N LYS A 285 5.15 6.65 20.79
CA LYS A 285 6.09 7.78 20.94
C LYS A 285 7.52 7.34 21.25
N THR A 286 7.73 6.04 21.35
CA THR A 286 9.04 5.46 21.68
C THR A 286 9.83 5.16 20.42
N ALA A 287 11.16 5.21 20.52
CA ALA A 287 12.03 4.86 19.40
C ALA A 287 11.77 3.41 18.96
N PRO A 288 11.79 3.11 17.64
CA PRO A 288 11.60 1.76 17.14
C PRO A 288 12.61 0.78 17.75
N THR A 289 12.13 -0.41 18.12
CA THR A 289 13.00 -1.51 18.54
C THR A 289 13.79 -2.08 17.37
N GLU A 290 14.74 -2.97 17.65
CA GLU A 290 15.52 -3.67 16.61
C GLU A 290 14.65 -4.46 15.64
N LYS A 291 13.53 -5.03 16.12
CA LYS A 291 12.55 -5.74 15.28
C LYS A 291 11.67 -4.81 14.45
N GLN A 292 11.60 -3.54 14.81
CA GLN A 292 10.77 -2.52 14.15
C GLN A 292 11.55 -1.71 13.12
N ARG A 293 12.80 -2.08 12.82
CA ARG A 293 13.58 -1.45 11.76
C ARG A 293 13.04 -1.86 10.39
N TYR A 294 13.02 -0.90 9.48
CA TYR A 294 12.77 -1.12 8.06
C TYR A 294 14.08 -1.19 7.26
N TYR A 295 13.98 -1.76 6.06
CA TYR A 295 14.99 -1.71 5.02
C TYR A 295 14.55 -0.70 3.96
N GLU A 296 15.50 0.12 3.49
CA GLU A 296 15.32 0.95 2.31
C GLU A 296 15.88 0.16 1.12
N CYS A 297 14.99 -0.39 0.31
CA CYS A 297 15.28 -1.38 -0.72
C CYS A 297 15.76 -0.69 -2.00
N VAL A 298 17.06 -0.41 -2.02
CA VAL A 298 17.78 0.31 -3.10
C VAL A 298 18.75 -0.60 -3.86
N GLY A 299 18.65 -1.91 -3.63
CA GLY A 299 19.44 -2.94 -4.29
C GLY A 299 18.97 -3.23 -5.72
N ASN A 300 19.27 -4.44 -6.18
CA ASN A 300 19.02 -4.86 -7.56
C ASN A 300 18.13 -6.12 -7.62
N PRO A 301 17.31 -6.26 -8.68
CA PRO A 301 16.96 -5.24 -9.68
C PRO A 301 16.31 -4.00 -9.06
N ARG A 302 16.53 -2.82 -9.64
CA ARG A 302 15.89 -1.59 -9.14
C ARG A 302 14.38 -1.76 -9.14
N ASP A 303 13.75 -1.28 -8.06
CA ASP A 303 12.32 -1.38 -7.74
C ASP A 303 11.79 -2.80 -7.45
N GLU A 304 12.57 -3.85 -7.73
CA GLU A 304 12.28 -5.26 -7.45
C GLU A 304 13.46 -5.90 -6.68
N ASP A 305 13.91 -5.23 -5.61
CA ASP A 305 15.15 -5.57 -4.90
C ASP A 305 15.05 -6.97 -4.28
N PHE A 306 15.80 -7.91 -4.85
CA PHE A 306 15.77 -9.31 -4.43
C PHE A 306 16.45 -9.54 -3.06
N SER A 307 17.00 -8.51 -2.42
CA SER A 307 17.41 -8.58 -1.00
C SER A 307 16.31 -8.16 -0.02
N CYS A 308 15.17 -7.70 -0.53
CA CYS A 308 14.01 -7.24 0.23
C CYS A 308 12.81 -8.21 0.12
N SER A 309 11.58 -7.69 0.11
CA SER A 309 10.38 -8.53 0.13
C SER A 309 10.27 -9.42 -1.11
N ASP A 310 10.89 -9.06 -2.24
CA ASP A 310 10.87 -9.89 -3.45
C ASP A 310 11.63 -11.22 -3.31
N SER A 311 12.44 -11.39 -2.26
CA SER A 311 13.03 -12.69 -1.90
C SER A 311 12.07 -13.63 -1.16
N VAL A 312 10.89 -13.15 -0.78
CA VAL A 312 9.96 -13.90 0.06
C VAL A 312 9.23 -14.95 -0.74
N ASP A 313 9.34 -16.21 -0.30
CA ASP A 313 8.53 -17.30 -0.81
C ASP A 313 7.14 -17.35 -0.13
N PHE A 314 6.13 -17.64 -0.96
CA PHE A 314 4.73 -17.76 -0.60
C PHE A 314 4.25 -19.21 -0.74
N GLU A 315 3.79 -19.79 0.37
CA GLU A 315 3.25 -21.13 0.42
C GLU A 315 1.72 -21.09 0.45
N ILE A 316 1.04 -21.80 -0.46
CA ILE A 316 -0.43 -21.81 -0.55
C ILE A 316 -1.12 -22.08 0.80
N PRO A 317 -0.70 -23.05 1.63
CA PRO A 317 -1.35 -23.32 2.92
C PRO A 317 -1.33 -22.14 3.89
N ARG A 318 -0.42 -21.17 3.71
CA ARG A 318 -0.20 -20.03 4.61
C ARG A 318 -0.85 -18.74 4.14
N TYR A 319 -1.62 -18.77 3.05
CA TYR A 319 -2.29 -17.60 2.45
C TYR A 319 -2.99 -16.68 3.47
N LYS A 320 -3.68 -17.25 4.46
CA LYS A 320 -4.36 -16.46 5.51
C LYS A 320 -3.42 -15.54 6.29
N SER A 321 -2.17 -15.96 6.52
CA SER A 321 -1.17 -15.15 7.22
C SER A 321 -0.68 -13.99 6.36
N TYR A 322 -0.55 -14.17 5.05
CA TYR A 322 -0.14 -13.12 4.12
C TYR A 322 -1.21 -12.06 3.95
N ILE A 323 -2.49 -12.48 3.92
CA ILE A 323 -3.63 -11.55 3.94
C ILE A 323 -3.74 -10.84 5.30
N TRP A 324 -3.35 -11.50 6.39
CA TRP A 324 -3.24 -10.82 7.67
C TRP A 324 -2.19 -9.71 7.61
N ASP A 325 -0.97 -10.00 7.15
CA ASP A 325 0.09 -8.99 6.97
C ASP A 325 -0.39 -7.85 6.06
N HIS A 326 -1.08 -8.15 4.96
CA HIS A 326 -1.66 -7.14 4.06
C HIS A 326 -2.63 -6.19 4.75
N ARG A 327 -3.39 -6.65 5.74
CA ARG A 327 -4.40 -5.81 6.39
C ARG A 327 -3.84 -4.97 7.54
N HIS A 328 -2.63 -5.28 8.02
CA HIS A 328 -2.08 -4.73 9.25
C HIS A 328 -0.87 -3.87 8.97
N TYR A 329 -1.02 -2.57 9.18
CA TYR A 329 0.06 -1.60 9.03
C TYR A 329 0.15 -0.76 10.30
N PHE A 330 1.37 -0.59 10.82
CA PHE A 330 1.65 0.15 12.04
C PHE A 330 0.78 -0.27 13.24
N GLY A 331 0.59 -1.58 13.39
CA GLY A 331 -0.13 -2.17 14.53
C GLY A 331 -1.66 -2.16 14.43
N HIS A 332 -2.23 -1.70 13.31
CA HIS A 332 -3.68 -1.56 13.15
C HIS A 332 -4.18 -2.27 11.89
N ARG A 333 -5.36 -2.88 11.99
CA ARG A 333 -6.09 -3.41 10.82
C ARG A 333 -6.72 -2.26 10.05
N LEU A 334 -6.05 -1.69 9.05
CA LEU A 334 -6.40 -0.39 8.45
C LEU A 334 -7.90 -0.24 8.08
N PRO A 335 -8.57 -1.21 7.42
CA PRO A 335 -9.99 -1.05 7.08
C PRO A 335 -10.92 -0.96 8.29
N VAL A 336 -10.63 -1.69 9.37
CA VAL A 336 -11.45 -1.68 10.60
C VAL A 336 -11.11 -0.45 11.43
N PHE A 337 -9.82 -0.19 11.61
CA PHE A 337 -9.30 0.99 12.29
C PHE A 337 -9.90 2.28 11.75
N GLY A 338 -9.96 2.43 10.43
CA GLY A 338 -10.60 3.57 9.78
C GLY A 338 -12.08 3.71 10.09
N LYS A 339 -12.85 2.61 10.01
CA LYS A 339 -14.29 2.59 10.33
C LYS A 339 -14.57 2.95 11.79
N LEU A 340 -13.63 2.68 12.68
CA LEU A 340 -13.67 3.04 14.10
C LEU A 340 -13.11 4.46 14.37
N GLY A 341 -12.97 5.29 13.34
CA GLY A 341 -12.53 6.69 13.48
C GLY A 341 -11.03 6.83 13.75
N CYS A 342 -10.24 5.81 13.41
CA CYS A 342 -8.81 5.72 13.68
C CYS A 342 -8.47 5.89 15.17
N ASP A 343 -9.33 5.41 16.07
CA ASP A 343 -9.08 5.41 17.51
C ASP A 343 -8.26 4.16 17.92
N PRO A 344 -7.01 4.31 18.43
CA PRO A 344 -6.20 3.17 18.84
C PRO A 344 -6.72 2.44 20.09
N SER A 345 -7.71 3.00 20.78
CA SER A 345 -8.39 2.38 21.92
C SER A 345 -9.69 1.66 21.56
N ALA A 346 -10.16 1.76 20.32
CA ALA A 346 -11.38 1.08 19.90
C ALA A 346 -11.14 -0.43 19.72
N ASN A 347 -12.04 -1.25 20.26
CA ASN A 347 -11.95 -2.71 20.15
C ASN A 347 -12.41 -3.18 18.76
N ASP A 348 -11.51 -3.88 18.07
CA ASP A 348 -11.78 -4.53 16.77
C ASP A 348 -12.81 -5.68 16.85
N GLU A 349 -13.19 -6.12 18.06
CA GLU A 349 -14.15 -7.22 18.30
C GLU A 349 -15.62 -6.83 18.09
N VAL A 350 -15.95 -5.54 17.94
CA VAL A 350 -17.29 -5.11 17.55
C VAL A 350 -17.40 -5.21 16.02
N SER A 351 -17.51 -6.45 15.54
CA SER A 351 -17.71 -6.76 14.13
C SER A 351 -18.96 -6.07 13.59
N VAL A 352 -18.77 -5.11 12.68
CA VAL A 352 -19.81 -4.74 11.72
C VAL A 352 -20.17 -6.03 10.97
N PRO A 353 -21.43 -6.50 10.99
CA PRO A 353 -21.78 -7.78 10.39
C PRO A 353 -21.53 -7.70 8.88
N GLU A 354 -20.60 -8.52 8.38
CA GLU A 354 -20.56 -8.89 6.96
C GLU A 354 -21.88 -9.59 6.67
N LYS A 355 -22.77 -8.94 5.90
CA LYS A 355 -23.97 -9.60 5.41
C LYS A 355 -23.53 -10.81 4.58
N LYS A 356 -23.69 -12.01 5.13
CA LYS A 356 -23.73 -13.25 4.36
C LYS A 356 -24.84 -13.10 3.33
N VAL A 357 -24.48 -13.01 2.06
CA VAL A 357 -25.44 -13.17 0.97
C VAL A 357 -25.76 -14.66 0.89
N THR A 358 -26.84 -15.06 1.54
CA THR A 358 -27.45 -16.37 1.32
C THR A 358 -28.10 -16.36 -0.06
N VAL A 359 -27.55 -17.12 -1.00
CA VAL A 359 -28.24 -17.43 -2.26
C VAL A 359 -29.36 -18.41 -1.92
N GLY A 360 -30.53 -17.86 -1.58
CA GLY A 360 -31.75 -18.63 -1.43
C GLY A 360 -32.25 -19.07 -2.80
N GLY A 361 -32.15 -20.36 -3.09
CA GLY A 361 -32.79 -20.98 -4.24
C GLY A 361 -34.30 -20.95 -4.05
N ASN A 362 -34.99 -20.14 -4.85
CA ASN A 362 -36.41 -20.31 -5.11
C ASN A 362 -36.58 -20.69 -6.58
N GLN A 363 -36.93 -21.96 -6.80
CA GLN A 363 -37.52 -22.43 -8.04
C GLN A 363 -38.88 -21.73 -8.22
N ALA A 364 -38.94 -20.78 -9.15
CA ALA A 364 -40.20 -20.33 -9.71
C ALA A 364 -40.24 -20.76 -11.18
N ALA A 365 -41.19 -21.64 -11.49
CA ALA A 365 -41.45 -22.14 -12.82
C ALA A 365 -41.88 -21.00 -13.77
N LEU A 366 -41.28 -20.93 -14.96
CA LEU A 366 -41.72 -20.09 -16.07
C LEU A 366 -42.43 -20.97 -17.13
N PRO A 367 -43.52 -20.48 -17.76
CA PRO A 367 -44.31 -21.28 -18.70
C PRO A 367 -43.65 -21.35 -20.08
N SER A 368 -43.94 -22.44 -20.78
CA SER A 368 -43.43 -22.74 -22.11
C SER A 368 -43.97 -21.78 -23.18
N ALA A 369 -43.09 -21.28 -24.05
CA ALA A 369 -43.47 -20.77 -25.36
C ALA A 369 -42.47 -21.26 -26.41
N ARG A 370 -43.02 -21.85 -27.46
CA ARG A 370 -42.37 -22.46 -28.63
C ARG A 370 -41.83 -21.38 -29.58
N GLY A 371 -40.78 -21.71 -30.33
CA GLY A 371 -40.64 -21.26 -31.73
C GLY A 371 -39.32 -20.59 -32.13
N ASN A 372 -38.41 -21.41 -32.65
CA ASN A 372 -37.48 -21.23 -33.77
C ASN A 372 -36.41 -20.11 -33.84
N ASP A 373 -35.19 -20.62 -34.06
CA ASP A 373 -34.15 -20.21 -35.01
C ASP A 373 -33.29 -18.97 -34.70
N ASN A 374 -32.11 -19.23 -34.09
CA ASN A 374 -30.83 -19.00 -34.78
C ASN A 374 -29.65 -19.59 -33.99
N GLU A 375 -28.91 -20.48 -34.65
CA GLU A 375 -27.66 -21.07 -34.17
C GLU A 375 -26.52 -20.03 -34.08
N GLY A 376 -25.64 -20.23 -33.10
CA GLY A 376 -24.27 -19.72 -33.17
C GLY A 376 -23.87 -18.72 -32.10
N LYS A 377 -23.81 -19.13 -30.81
CA LYS A 377 -22.94 -18.55 -29.75
C LYS A 377 -23.12 -19.24 -28.38
N GLN A 378 -22.96 -20.57 -28.30
CA GLN A 378 -23.14 -21.27 -27.01
C GLN A 378 -22.10 -22.37 -26.70
N SER A 379 -20.90 -22.27 -27.27
CA SER A 379 -19.84 -23.27 -27.03
C SER A 379 -18.79 -22.86 -25.97
N GLN A 380 -18.63 -21.57 -25.64
CA GLN A 380 -17.61 -21.17 -24.64
C GLN A 380 -18.14 -21.01 -23.20
N ALA A 381 -19.39 -20.63 -22.99
CA ALA A 381 -19.94 -20.44 -21.63
C ALA A 381 -20.02 -21.73 -20.79
N SER A 382 -20.13 -22.90 -21.44
CA SER A 382 -20.25 -24.21 -20.76
C SER A 382 -18.91 -24.77 -20.25
N LYS A 383 -17.77 -24.32 -20.82
CA LYS A 383 -16.43 -24.69 -20.34
C LYS A 383 -15.97 -23.83 -19.15
N PHE A 384 -16.46 -22.60 -19.02
CA PHE A 384 -16.13 -21.70 -17.91
C PHE A 384 -16.74 -22.13 -16.56
N LEU A 385 -17.93 -22.75 -16.56
CA LEU A 385 -18.57 -23.22 -15.32
C LEU A 385 -17.88 -24.44 -14.68
N LYS A 386 -17.05 -25.21 -15.41
CA LYS A 386 -16.41 -26.41 -14.88
C LYS A 386 -15.07 -26.16 -14.18
N ILE A 387 -14.45 -25.00 -14.37
CA ILE A 387 -13.20 -24.63 -13.68
C ILE A 387 -13.53 -23.94 -12.33
N ALA A 388 -14.62 -23.17 -12.27
CA ALA A 388 -15.11 -22.58 -11.01
C ALA A 388 -15.54 -23.63 -9.96
N ALA A 389 -15.94 -24.83 -10.39
CA ALA A 389 -16.31 -25.92 -9.48
C ALA A 389 -15.12 -26.61 -8.78
N GLY A 390 -13.88 -26.43 -9.29
CA GLY A 390 -12.69 -27.04 -8.70
C GLY A 390 -12.16 -26.34 -7.44
N VAL A 391 -12.52 -25.07 -7.23
CA VAL A 391 -12.02 -24.25 -6.10
C VAL A 391 -13.10 -24.10 -5.00
N VAL A 392 -14.38 -24.25 -5.33
CA VAL A 392 -15.49 -24.18 -4.35
C VAL A 392 -15.63 -25.47 -3.52
N GLY A 393 -15.09 -26.61 -3.99
CA GLY A 393 -15.24 -27.91 -3.33
C GLY A 393 -14.32 -28.21 -2.14
N MET A 394 -13.37 -27.33 -1.80
CA MET A 394 -12.42 -27.54 -0.69
C MET A 394 -12.67 -26.66 0.54
N PHE A 395 -13.72 -25.84 0.55
CA PHE A 395 -14.03 -24.91 1.63
C PHE A 395 -15.45 -25.14 2.16
N GLY A 396 -15.57 -26.10 3.09
CA GLY A 396 -16.67 -26.12 4.07
C GLY A 396 -16.52 -25.03 5.12
#